data_AF-A0A950NQV3-F1
#
_entry.id   AF-A0A950NQV3-F1
#
_cell.length_a   1.000
_cell.length_b   1.000
_cell.length_c   1.000
_cell.angle_alpha   90.00
_cell.angle_beta   90.00
_cell.angle_gamma   90.00
#
_symmetry.space_group_name_H-M   'P 1'
#
loop_
_entity.id
_entity.type
_entity.pdbx_description
1 polymer ?
#
loop_
_entity_poly.entity_id
_entity_poly.type
_entity_poly.pdbx_seq_one_letter_code
_entity_poly.pdbx_strand_id
1 'polypeptide(L)'
;SYLPSAVSFLVDQAKAGHAAKALVDAVLARVAALPPAHRPKVLAYGESLGSYGIERALGTIDALRARVDGALLVGPTFANPVWQHLVAQRKRGSPQWLPKLASSTGVYFARTPADLTGVADAPTHPRVVYLQNASDPVTWWNPQIAYRKPAWAGSPAAHDRAPGFRWFPVVTFLQATADLANSLGVPAGHGHYFGSNVVDGWVAVAKPALWTPDDTTRLRALVVPLDESPG
;
A
#
# COMPACT_ATOMS: atom_id res chain seq x y z
N SER A 1 -21.43 20.56 -10.72
CA SER A 1 -21.68 19.30 -10.01
C SER A 1 -20.56 19.06 -9.01
N TYR A 2 -20.88 18.88 -7.73
CA TYR A 2 -19.88 18.56 -6.69
C TYR A 2 -19.65 17.05 -6.68
N LEU A 3 -18.41 16.61 -6.88
CA LEU A 3 -18.02 15.22 -6.63
C LEU A 3 -18.04 14.96 -5.11
N PRO A 4 -18.36 13.73 -4.66
CA PRO A 4 -18.20 13.35 -3.27
C PRO A 4 -16.79 13.72 -2.76
N SER A 5 -16.69 14.20 -1.51
CA SER A 5 -15.46 14.78 -0.94
C SER A 5 -14.23 13.86 -1.09
N ALA A 6 -14.40 12.55 -0.88
CA ALA A 6 -13.35 11.55 -1.04
C ALA A 6 -12.80 11.47 -2.48
N VAL A 7 -13.67 11.61 -3.50
CA VAL A 7 -13.24 11.61 -4.90
C VAL A 7 -12.47 12.88 -5.23
N SER A 8 -12.94 14.04 -4.76
CA SER A 8 -12.24 15.32 -4.96
C SER A 8 -10.83 15.28 -4.34
N PHE A 9 -10.70 14.69 -3.15
CA PHE A 9 -9.42 14.54 -2.47
C PHE A 9 -8.46 13.59 -3.22
N LEU A 10 -8.97 12.47 -3.75
CA LEU A 10 -8.18 11.56 -4.59
C LEU A 10 -7.83 12.13 -5.97
N VAL A 11 -8.44 13.23 -6.40
CA VAL A 11 -8.14 13.88 -7.68
C VAL A 11 -7.15 15.05 -7.51
N ASP A 12 -7.14 15.75 -6.36
CA ASP A 12 -6.18 16.85 -6.06
C ASP A 12 -4.85 16.36 -5.43
N GLN A 13 -4.28 15.26 -5.94
CA GLN A 13 -3.09 14.62 -5.35
C GLN A 13 -1.76 15.36 -5.64
N ALA A 14 -1.76 16.28 -6.61
CA ALA A 14 -0.54 16.93 -7.08
C ALA A 14 0.16 17.77 -5.99
N LYS A 15 -0.62 18.48 -5.16
CA LYS A 15 -0.08 19.29 -4.05
C LYS A 15 0.55 18.40 -2.97
N ALA A 16 -0.09 17.28 -2.65
CA ALA A 16 0.43 16.31 -1.70
C ALA A 16 1.75 15.69 -2.17
N GLY A 17 1.88 15.43 -3.47
CA GLY A 17 3.13 14.96 -4.07
C GLY A 17 4.31 15.93 -3.89
N HIS A 18 4.08 17.24 -4.05
CA HIS A 18 5.14 18.25 -3.87
C HIS A 18 5.58 18.38 -2.41
N ALA A 19 4.63 18.45 -1.48
CA ALA A 19 4.93 18.54 -0.05
C ALA A 19 5.67 17.28 0.45
N ALA A 20 5.22 16.09 0.06
CA ALA A 20 5.88 14.83 0.40
C ALA A 20 7.30 14.76 -0.16
N LYS A 21 7.50 15.21 -1.41
CA LYS A 21 8.83 15.29 -2.01
C LYS A 21 9.77 16.20 -1.22
N ALA A 22 9.33 17.40 -0.88
CA ALA A 22 10.13 18.34 -0.10
C ALA A 22 10.54 17.74 1.26
N LEU A 23 9.60 17.09 1.96
CA LEU A 23 9.86 16.44 3.24
C LEU A 23 10.90 15.31 3.10
N VAL A 24 10.69 14.39 2.15
CA VAL A 24 11.60 13.25 1.92
C VAL A 24 12.99 13.74 1.53
N ASP A 25 13.09 14.71 0.63
CA ASP A 25 14.38 15.27 0.22
C ASP A 25 15.09 15.95 1.39
N ALA A 26 14.37 16.68 2.25
CA ALA A 26 14.94 17.32 3.44
C ALA A 26 15.47 16.29 4.46
N VAL A 27 14.71 15.22 4.73
CA VAL A 27 15.16 14.15 5.63
C VAL A 27 16.41 13.46 5.08
N LEU A 28 16.40 13.09 3.80
CA LEU A 28 17.54 12.41 3.18
C LEU A 28 18.78 13.32 3.09
N ALA A 29 18.60 14.62 2.82
CA ALA A 29 19.68 15.59 2.86
C ALA A 29 20.27 15.72 4.27
N ARG A 30 19.41 15.78 5.30
CA ARG A 30 19.84 15.88 6.69
C ARG A 30 20.64 14.65 7.13
N VAL A 31 20.22 13.46 6.72
CA VAL A 31 20.93 12.20 6.98
C VAL A 31 22.24 12.15 6.22
N ALA A 32 22.26 12.55 4.94
CA ALA A 32 23.48 12.60 4.14
C ALA A 32 24.55 13.55 4.71
N ALA A 33 24.13 14.64 5.36
CA ALA A 33 25.01 15.60 6.02
C ALA A 33 25.64 15.06 7.33
N LEU A 34 25.15 13.94 7.89
CA LEU A 34 25.79 13.31 9.04
C LEU A 34 27.06 12.57 8.62
N PRO A 35 28.09 12.50 9.51
CA PRO A 35 29.26 11.64 9.29
C PRO A 35 28.82 10.19 8.99
N PRO A 36 29.49 9.46 8.07
CA PRO A 36 29.04 8.12 7.65
C PRO A 36 28.73 7.15 8.79
N ALA A 37 29.53 7.16 9.87
CA ALA A 37 29.35 6.29 11.03
C ALA A 37 28.11 6.63 11.90
N HIS A 38 27.49 7.80 11.69
CA HIS A 38 26.35 8.30 12.47
C HIS A 38 25.06 8.37 11.65
N ARG A 39 25.07 7.94 10.39
CA ARG A 39 23.88 7.98 9.54
C ARG A 39 22.87 6.93 10.04
N PRO A 40 21.65 7.33 10.47
CA PRO A 40 20.64 6.37 10.83
C PRO A 40 20.10 5.66 9.59
N LYS A 41 19.47 4.49 9.80
CA LYS A 41 18.62 3.89 8.77
C LYS A 41 17.42 4.80 8.50
N VAL A 42 17.02 4.92 7.24
CA VAL A 42 15.84 5.65 6.81
C VAL A 42 14.81 4.65 6.30
N LEU A 43 13.69 4.51 7.00
CA LEU A 43 12.56 3.70 6.56
C LEU A 43 11.43 4.61 6.12
N ALA A 44 10.85 4.34 4.95
CA ALA A 44 9.72 5.11 4.43
C ALA A 44 8.38 4.45 4.79
N TYR A 45 7.42 5.24 5.24
CA TYR A 45 6.04 4.84 5.43
C TYR A 45 5.13 5.76 4.62
N GLY A 46 4.12 5.17 4.01
CA GLY A 46 3.05 5.96 3.41
C GLY A 46 1.79 5.14 3.32
N GLU A 47 0.70 5.67 3.86
CA GLU A 47 -0.63 5.10 3.72
C GLU A 47 -1.48 5.99 2.81
N SER A 48 -2.28 5.41 1.93
CA SER A 48 -3.19 6.17 1.06
C SER A 48 -2.42 7.20 0.22
N LEU A 49 -2.79 8.48 0.28
CA LEU A 49 -2.07 9.60 -0.33
C LEU A 49 -0.61 9.73 0.13
N GLY A 50 -0.27 9.29 1.34
CA GLY A 50 1.11 9.22 1.81
C GLY A 50 1.95 8.27 0.98
N SER A 51 1.40 7.12 0.56
CA SER A 51 2.11 6.18 -0.32
C SER A 51 2.39 6.81 -1.69
N TYR A 52 1.41 7.54 -2.23
CA TYR A 52 1.57 8.32 -3.46
C TYR A 52 2.69 9.34 -3.28
N GLY A 53 2.68 10.09 -2.18
CA GLY A 53 3.71 11.06 -1.84
C GLY A 53 5.12 10.46 -1.82
N ILE A 54 5.31 9.30 -1.19
CA ILE A 54 6.60 8.58 -1.18
C ILE A 54 7.04 8.21 -2.59
N GLU A 55 6.14 7.64 -3.41
CA GLU A 55 6.46 7.28 -4.79
C GLU A 55 6.79 8.52 -5.65
N ARG A 56 6.10 9.64 -5.46
CA ARG A 56 6.41 10.90 -6.15
C ARG A 56 7.75 11.49 -5.73
N ALA A 57 8.11 11.34 -4.45
CA ALA A 57 9.38 11.83 -3.93
C ALA A 57 10.59 11.05 -4.46
N LEU A 58 10.44 9.72 -4.57
CA LEU A 58 11.52 8.79 -4.89
C LEU A 58 11.54 8.39 -6.38
N GLY A 59 10.43 8.52 -7.10
CA GLY A 59 10.32 8.46 -8.56
C GLY A 59 10.21 7.05 -9.15
N THR A 60 11.14 6.15 -8.81
CA THR A 60 11.14 4.76 -9.29
C THR A 60 11.42 3.80 -8.14
N ILE A 61 11.15 2.50 -8.34
CA ILE A 61 11.46 1.49 -7.33
C ILE A 61 12.97 1.39 -7.08
N ASP A 62 13.80 1.52 -8.12
CA ASP A 62 15.26 1.49 -7.99
C ASP A 62 15.77 2.70 -7.21
N ALA A 63 15.24 3.89 -7.50
CA ALA A 63 15.61 5.11 -6.78
C ALA A 63 15.12 5.10 -5.33
N LEU A 64 13.92 4.55 -5.06
CA LEU A 64 13.44 4.30 -3.70
C LEU A 64 14.43 3.38 -2.97
N ARG A 65 14.74 2.21 -3.55
CA ARG A 65 15.64 1.23 -2.93
C ARG A 65 17.10 1.71 -2.83
N ALA A 66 17.52 2.68 -3.63
CA ALA A 66 18.84 3.28 -3.51
C ALA A 66 18.93 4.37 -2.42
N ARG A 67 17.79 4.92 -1.98
CA ARG A 67 17.74 6.11 -1.12
C ARG A 67 17.22 5.85 0.29
N VAL A 68 16.49 4.75 0.50
CA VAL A 68 15.96 4.34 1.82
C VAL A 68 16.33 2.89 2.12
N ASP A 69 16.40 2.54 3.40
CA ASP A 69 16.75 1.21 3.91
C ASP A 69 15.57 0.23 3.94
N GLY A 70 14.37 0.70 3.58
CA GLY A 70 13.15 -0.08 3.46
C GLY A 70 11.92 0.81 3.32
N ALA A 71 10.82 0.25 2.83
CA ALA A 71 9.56 0.98 2.74
C ALA A 71 8.34 0.09 3.00
N LEU A 72 7.38 0.63 3.74
CA LEU A 72 6.05 0.05 3.91
C LEU A 72 5.01 1.02 3.32
N LEU A 73 4.36 0.59 2.25
CA LEU A 73 3.37 1.36 1.51
C LEU A 73 2.00 0.69 1.65
N VAL A 74 1.04 1.38 2.24
CA VAL A 74 -0.24 0.80 2.66
C VAL A 74 -1.37 1.44 1.87
N GLY A 75 -2.26 0.62 1.29
CA GLY A 75 -3.38 1.08 0.48
C GLY A 75 -2.95 2.07 -0.62
N PRO A 76 -2.04 1.68 -1.52
CA PRO A 76 -1.60 2.56 -2.60
C PRO A 76 -2.80 3.03 -3.43
N THR A 77 -2.91 4.32 -3.69
CA THR A 77 -4.03 4.82 -4.50
C THR A 77 -3.92 4.31 -5.93
N PHE A 78 -5.04 4.29 -6.65
CA PHE A 78 -5.02 3.94 -8.08
C PHE A 78 -4.06 4.77 -8.93
N ALA A 79 -3.63 5.96 -8.46
CA ALA A 79 -2.79 6.90 -9.17
C ALA A 79 -1.28 6.77 -8.85
N ASN A 80 -0.89 5.87 -7.96
CA ASN A 80 0.50 5.58 -7.61
C ASN A 80 1.28 5.07 -8.85
N PRO A 81 2.22 5.85 -9.41
CA PRO A 81 2.86 5.50 -10.68
C PRO A 81 3.80 4.30 -10.57
N VAL A 82 4.54 4.16 -9.46
CA VAL A 82 5.46 3.03 -9.26
C VAL A 82 4.65 1.77 -9.00
N TRP A 83 3.60 1.85 -8.17
CA TRP A 83 2.68 0.73 -7.96
C TRP A 83 2.04 0.25 -9.27
N GLN A 84 1.51 1.16 -10.10
CA GLN A 84 0.92 0.79 -11.40
C GLN A 84 1.92 0.04 -12.29
N HIS A 85 3.16 0.52 -12.35
CA HIS A 85 4.22 -0.11 -13.13
C HIS A 85 4.55 -1.52 -12.62
N LEU A 86 4.69 -1.67 -11.30
CA LEU A 86 4.96 -2.96 -10.65
C LEU A 86 3.81 -3.96 -10.88
N VAL A 87 2.56 -3.54 -10.70
CA VAL A 87 1.37 -4.38 -10.91
C VAL A 87 1.26 -4.82 -12.38
N ALA A 88 1.64 -3.96 -13.33
CA ALA A 88 1.66 -4.31 -14.75
C ALA A 88 2.73 -5.37 -15.07
N GLN A 89 3.84 -5.40 -14.32
CA GLN A 89 4.96 -6.34 -14.48
C GLN A 89 4.83 -7.62 -13.64
N ARG A 90 3.72 -7.81 -12.92
CA ARG A 90 3.49 -9.00 -12.09
C ARG A 90 3.62 -10.30 -12.90
N LYS A 91 4.09 -11.35 -12.24
CA LYS A 91 4.19 -12.71 -12.81
C LYS A 91 2.84 -13.16 -13.36
N ARG A 92 2.87 -13.78 -14.54
CA ARG A 92 1.68 -14.36 -15.18
C ARG A 92 0.97 -15.31 -14.21
N GLY A 93 -0.35 -15.18 -14.11
CA GLY A 93 -1.19 -15.97 -13.20
C GLY A 93 -1.35 -15.38 -11.80
N SER A 94 -0.54 -14.39 -11.40
CA SER A 94 -0.82 -13.65 -10.16
C SER A 94 -1.94 -12.62 -10.36
N PRO A 95 -2.92 -12.54 -9.45
CA PRO A 95 -3.98 -11.56 -9.53
C PRO A 95 -3.47 -10.13 -9.33
N GLN A 96 -4.21 -9.14 -9.84
CA GLN A 96 -3.90 -7.73 -9.61
C GLN A 96 -3.94 -7.35 -8.12
N TRP A 97 -4.85 -7.99 -7.37
CA TRP A 97 -5.05 -7.74 -5.94
C TRP A 97 -4.01 -8.42 -5.04
N LEU A 98 -3.21 -9.36 -5.55
CA LEU A 98 -2.06 -9.94 -4.87
C LEU A 98 -0.96 -10.30 -5.89
N PRO A 99 -0.32 -9.27 -6.47
CA PRO A 99 0.65 -9.46 -7.54
C PRO A 99 1.93 -10.08 -6.99
N LYS A 100 2.54 -10.99 -7.76
CA LYS A 100 3.83 -11.59 -7.41
C LYS A 100 4.90 -11.07 -8.35
N LEU A 101 6.02 -10.61 -7.81
CA LEU A 101 7.15 -10.11 -8.61
C LEU A 101 8.34 -11.09 -8.57
N ALA A 102 9.34 -10.83 -9.41
CA ALA A 102 10.63 -11.52 -9.31
C ALA A 102 11.33 -11.08 -8.01
N SER A 103 11.95 -12.01 -7.28
CA SER A 103 12.58 -11.70 -5.98
C SER A 103 13.71 -10.66 -6.08
N SER A 104 14.29 -10.47 -7.27
CA SER A 104 15.29 -9.44 -7.55
C SER A 104 14.74 -8.01 -7.45
N THR A 105 13.43 -7.81 -7.57
CA THR A 105 12.83 -6.47 -7.41
C THR A 105 12.91 -5.97 -5.98
N GLY A 106 13.04 -6.87 -4.99
CA GLY A 106 12.98 -6.52 -3.57
C GLY A 106 11.60 -6.01 -3.12
N VAL A 107 10.57 -6.23 -3.94
CA VAL A 107 9.20 -5.76 -3.68
C VAL A 107 8.26 -6.93 -3.43
N TYR A 108 7.47 -6.81 -2.37
CA TYR A 108 6.54 -7.82 -1.91
C TYR A 108 5.16 -7.20 -1.72
N PHE A 109 4.12 -7.92 -2.10
CA PHE A 109 2.74 -7.53 -1.89
C PHE A 109 2.11 -8.49 -0.89
N ALA A 110 1.36 -7.94 0.06
CA ALA A 110 0.67 -8.71 1.07
C ALA A 110 -0.72 -8.14 1.34
N ARG A 111 -1.64 -9.03 1.69
CA ARG A 111 -2.94 -8.68 2.24
C ARG A 111 -3.01 -9.09 3.71
N THR A 112 -2.42 -10.24 4.02
CA THR A 112 -2.44 -10.88 5.34
C THR A 112 -1.01 -11.15 5.81
N PRO A 113 -0.81 -11.40 7.12
CA PRO A 113 0.50 -11.78 7.64
C PRO A 113 1.09 -13.02 6.97
N ALA A 114 0.26 -13.98 6.54
CA ALA A 114 0.71 -15.18 5.85
C ALA A 114 1.44 -14.88 4.54
N ASP A 115 1.04 -13.81 3.83
CA ASP A 115 1.68 -13.38 2.58
C ASP A 115 3.10 -12.83 2.78
N LEU A 116 3.45 -12.47 4.03
CA LEU A 116 4.77 -11.92 4.41
C LEU A 116 5.76 -13.00 4.87
N THR A 117 5.35 -14.27 4.89
CA THR A 117 6.23 -15.37 5.30
C THR A 117 7.51 -15.39 4.47
N GLY A 118 8.66 -15.33 5.14
CA GLY A 118 9.99 -15.35 4.52
C GLY A 118 10.47 -14.02 3.92
N VAL A 119 9.65 -12.95 3.92
CA VAL A 119 10.06 -11.63 3.41
C VAL A 119 11.21 -11.06 4.24
N ALA A 120 11.15 -11.19 5.56
CA ALA A 120 12.20 -10.74 6.48
C ALA A 120 13.56 -11.46 6.29
N ASP A 121 13.58 -12.59 5.60
CA ASP A 121 14.77 -13.40 5.34
C ASP A 121 15.19 -13.40 3.88
N ALA A 122 14.47 -12.68 3.02
CA ALA A 122 14.81 -12.57 1.61
C ALA A 122 16.21 -11.93 1.43
N PRO A 123 17.05 -12.45 0.51
CA PRO A 123 18.42 -11.97 0.32
C PRO A 123 18.49 -10.56 -0.29
N THR A 124 17.41 -10.13 -0.93
CA THR A 124 17.33 -8.82 -1.58
C THR A 124 17.03 -7.73 -0.55
N HIS A 125 17.90 -6.71 -0.50
CA HIS A 125 17.74 -5.52 0.32
C HIS A 125 17.90 -4.23 -0.53
N PRO A 126 17.36 -3.10 -0.10
CA PRO A 126 16.30 -2.97 0.92
C PRO A 126 14.98 -3.56 0.41
N ARG A 127 14.06 -3.83 1.34
CA ARG A 127 12.77 -4.45 1.06
C ARG A 127 11.66 -3.41 1.03
N VAL A 128 10.76 -3.58 0.08
CA VAL A 128 9.57 -2.74 -0.08
C VAL A 128 8.35 -3.62 0.03
N VAL A 129 7.48 -3.34 0.98
CA VAL A 129 6.23 -4.06 1.17
C VAL A 129 5.08 -3.14 0.80
N TYR A 130 4.20 -3.62 -0.08
CA TYR A 130 2.89 -3.04 -0.32
C TYR A 130 1.83 -3.86 0.44
N LEU A 131 1.11 -3.21 1.36
CA LEU A 131 -0.11 -3.77 1.93
C LEU A 131 -1.31 -3.30 1.10
N GLN A 132 -2.10 -4.22 0.56
CA GLN A 132 -3.30 -3.89 -0.20
C GLN A 132 -4.41 -4.90 0.05
N ASN A 133 -5.57 -4.40 0.46
CA ASN A 133 -6.77 -5.22 0.56
C ASN A 133 -7.41 -5.37 -0.82
N ALA A 134 -7.90 -6.56 -1.12
CA ALA A 134 -8.51 -6.82 -2.42
C ALA A 134 -9.84 -6.10 -2.64
N SER A 135 -10.48 -5.67 -1.54
CA SER A 135 -11.68 -4.84 -1.50
C SER A 135 -11.41 -3.34 -1.31
N ASP A 136 -10.15 -2.88 -1.31
CA ASP A 136 -9.82 -1.47 -1.06
C ASP A 136 -10.29 -0.53 -2.19
N PRO A 137 -11.37 0.25 -2.00
CA PRO A 137 -11.85 1.13 -3.05
C PRO A 137 -10.86 2.27 -3.36
N VAL A 138 -10.00 2.68 -2.41
CA VAL A 138 -8.97 3.71 -2.68
C VAL A 138 -7.91 3.19 -3.64
N THR A 139 -7.53 1.91 -3.49
CA THR A 139 -6.58 1.25 -4.39
C THR A 139 -7.19 0.96 -5.76
N TRP A 140 -8.45 0.53 -5.81
CA TRP A 140 -9.05 -0.03 -7.02
C TRP A 140 -9.86 0.95 -7.85
N TRP A 141 -10.45 1.98 -7.23
CA TRP A 141 -11.29 2.96 -7.92
C TRP A 141 -10.47 3.73 -8.95
N ASN A 142 -10.96 3.84 -10.17
CA ASN A 142 -10.42 4.75 -11.16
C ASN A 142 -11.53 5.18 -12.13
N PRO A 143 -11.45 6.38 -12.74
CA PRO A 143 -12.48 6.85 -13.67
C PRO A 143 -12.66 5.94 -14.89
N GLN A 144 -11.64 5.18 -15.27
CA GLN A 144 -11.71 4.29 -16.43
C GLN A 144 -12.66 3.11 -16.22
N ILE A 145 -12.98 2.73 -14.98
CA ILE A 145 -13.96 1.66 -14.68
C ILE A 145 -15.29 1.91 -15.38
N ALA A 146 -15.65 3.18 -15.60
CA ALA A 146 -16.89 3.56 -16.27
C ALA A 146 -16.97 3.03 -17.72
N TYR A 147 -15.84 2.78 -18.38
CA TYR A 147 -15.78 2.38 -19.79
C TYR A 147 -14.78 1.26 -20.11
N ARG A 148 -13.95 0.84 -19.14
CA ARG A 148 -12.95 -0.22 -19.29
C ARG A 148 -13.03 -1.20 -18.13
N LYS A 149 -13.16 -2.49 -18.45
CA LYS A 149 -13.16 -3.55 -17.43
C LYS A 149 -11.83 -3.57 -16.68
N PRO A 150 -11.83 -3.39 -15.34
CA PRO A 150 -10.59 -3.41 -14.57
C PRO A 150 -10.05 -4.84 -14.44
N ALA A 151 -8.74 -5.00 -14.31
CA ALA A 151 -8.11 -6.32 -14.24
C ALA A 151 -8.47 -7.09 -12.96
N TRP A 152 -8.69 -6.39 -11.84
CA TRP A 152 -9.18 -6.97 -10.59
C TRP A 152 -10.60 -7.55 -10.68
N ALA A 153 -11.39 -7.15 -11.70
CA ALA A 153 -12.69 -7.76 -12.04
C ALA A 153 -12.54 -9.05 -12.88
N GLY A 154 -11.31 -9.45 -13.20
CA GLY A 154 -10.98 -10.68 -13.93
C GLY A 154 -10.79 -11.90 -13.01
N SER A 155 -10.02 -12.87 -13.48
CA SER A 155 -9.66 -14.08 -12.72
C SER A 155 -8.17 -14.10 -12.38
N PRO A 156 -7.78 -14.62 -11.20
CA PRO A 156 -8.66 -15.15 -10.15
C PRO A 156 -9.38 -14.04 -9.37
N ALA A 157 -10.62 -14.34 -8.96
CA ALA A 157 -11.37 -13.49 -8.04
C ALA A 157 -10.65 -13.37 -6.70
N ALA A 158 -10.73 -12.20 -6.08
CA ALA A 158 -10.42 -12.10 -4.66
C ALA A 158 -11.48 -12.85 -3.84
N HIS A 159 -11.09 -13.36 -2.66
CA HIS A 159 -11.99 -14.13 -1.80
C HIS A 159 -13.17 -13.32 -1.27
N ASP A 160 -12.98 -12.02 -1.09
CA ASP A 160 -13.98 -11.05 -0.65
C ASP A 160 -14.82 -10.50 -1.82
N ARG A 161 -14.56 -10.92 -3.06
CA ARG A 161 -15.42 -10.57 -4.20
C ARG A 161 -16.63 -11.51 -4.25
N ALA A 162 -17.82 -10.93 -4.26
CA ALA A 162 -19.07 -11.69 -4.39
C ALA A 162 -19.02 -12.68 -5.58
N PRO A 163 -19.41 -13.95 -5.42
CA PRO A 163 -19.32 -14.97 -6.48
C PRO A 163 -20.06 -14.60 -7.77
N GLY A 164 -21.17 -13.85 -7.65
CA GLY A 164 -21.97 -13.37 -8.78
C GLY A 164 -21.50 -12.05 -9.39
N PHE A 165 -20.38 -11.48 -8.92
CA PHE A 165 -19.90 -10.19 -9.40
C PHE A 165 -19.65 -10.21 -10.90
N ARG A 166 -20.22 -9.22 -11.58
CA ARG A 166 -19.99 -8.94 -13.00
C ARG A 166 -19.69 -7.46 -13.17
N TRP A 167 -18.67 -7.16 -13.97
CA TRP A 167 -18.43 -5.79 -14.36
C TRP A 167 -19.51 -5.34 -15.35
N PHE A 168 -20.28 -4.35 -14.93
CA PHE A 168 -21.17 -3.58 -15.78
C PHE A 168 -20.61 -2.14 -15.89
N PRO A 169 -20.33 -1.62 -17.10
CA PRO A 169 -19.85 -0.24 -17.28
C PRO A 169 -20.78 0.75 -16.59
N VAL A 170 -20.23 1.87 -16.10
CA VAL A 170 -20.91 2.90 -15.29
C VAL A 170 -21.48 2.41 -13.95
N VAL A 171 -22.24 1.30 -13.92
CA VAL A 171 -22.79 0.70 -12.69
C VAL A 171 -21.68 0.33 -11.72
N THR A 172 -20.66 -0.39 -12.19
CA THR A 172 -19.50 -0.77 -11.34
C THR A 172 -18.72 0.47 -10.89
N PHE A 173 -18.67 1.51 -11.72
CA PHE A 173 -18.01 2.76 -11.35
C PHE A 173 -18.78 3.49 -10.23
N LEU A 174 -20.10 3.54 -10.31
CA LEU A 174 -20.94 4.12 -9.25
C LEU A 174 -20.84 3.29 -7.95
N GLN A 175 -20.84 1.96 -8.04
CA GLN A 175 -20.62 1.07 -6.90
C GLN A 175 -19.25 1.33 -6.25
N ALA A 176 -18.17 1.32 -7.02
CA ALA A 176 -16.83 1.61 -6.48
C ALA A 176 -16.73 3.03 -5.88
N THR A 177 -17.49 4.00 -6.41
CA THR A 177 -17.56 5.36 -5.86
C THR A 177 -18.30 5.38 -4.52
N ALA A 178 -19.37 4.60 -4.37
CA ALA A 178 -20.07 4.44 -3.10
C ALA A 178 -19.18 3.73 -2.06
N ASP A 179 -18.47 2.68 -2.47
CA ASP A 179 -17.52 1.96 -1.60
C ASP A 179 -16.42 2.90 -1.08
N LEU A 180 -15.94 3.83 -1.92
CA LEU A 180 -14.95 4.83 -1.50
C LEU A 180 -15.43 5.70 -0.33
N ALA A 181 -16.72 6.05 -0.30
CA ALA A 181 -17.30 6.87 0.76
C ALA A 181 -17.38 6.13 2.11
N ASN A 182 -17.41 4.79 2.11
CA ASN A 182 -17.40 3.94 3.31
C ASN A 182 -16.11 3.11 3.42
N SER A 183 -15.00 3.61 2.88
CA SER A 183 -13.76 2.83 2.74
C SER A 183 -13.13 2.37 4.06
N LEU A 184 -13.37 3.09 5.15
CA LEU A 184 -12.88 2.78 6.49
C LEU A 184 -13.93 2.10 7.39
N GLY A 185 -15.22 2.17 7.05
CA GLY A 185 -16.32 1.61 7.84
C GLY A 185 -16.52 0.11 7.65
N VAL A 186 -15.44 -0.66 7.66
CA VAL A 186 -15.41 -2.11 7.39
C VAL A 186 -14.43 -2.81 8.34
N PRO A 187 -14.57 -4.13 8.57
CA PRO A 187 -13.63 -4.88 9.40
C PRO A 187 -12.19 -4.84 8.88
N ALA A 188 -11.21 -4.99 9.78
CA ALA A 188 -9.79 -5.00 9.42
C ALA A 188 -9.47 -6.07 8.37
N GLY A 189 -8.62 -5.71 7.39
CA GLY A 189 -8.29 -6.56 6.24
C GLY A 189 -9.26 -6.43 5.07
N HIS A 190 -10.24 -5.51 5.16
CA HIS A 190 -11.16 -5.14 4.10
C HIS A 190 -11.12 -3.63 3.85
N GLY A 191 -11.59 -3.22 2.66
CA GLY A 191 -11.61 -1.82 2.28
C GLY A 191 -10.25 -1.15 2.49
N HIS A 192 -10.25 0.10 2.92
CA HIS A 192 -9.03 0.84 3.21
C HIS A 192 -8.57 0.67 4.68
N TYR A 193 -9.10 -0.33 5.39
CA TYR A 193 -8.76 -0.58 6.80
C TYR A 193 -7.82 -1.80 6.94
N PHE A 194 -6.56 -1.53 7.28
CA PHE A 194 -5.49 -2.54 7.34
C PHE A 194 -5.25 -3.11 8.74
N GLY A 195 -5.78 -2.43 9.77
CA GLY A 195 -5.65 -2.83 11.17
C GLY A 195 -4.21 -3.16 11.56
N SER A 196 -4.05 -4.24 12.35
CA SER A 196 -2.75 -4.64 12.86
C SER A 196 -1.79 -5.23 11.82
N ASN A 197 -2.21 -5.44 10.57
CA ASN A 197 -1.33 -5.99 9.52
C ASN A 197 -0.15 -5.04 9.21
N VAL A 198 -0.27 -3.75 9.54
CA VAL A 198 0.83 -2.79 9.45
C VAL A 198 2.01 -3.21 10.32
N VAL A 199 1.78 -3.84 11.48
CA VAL A 199 2.83 -4.37 12.35
C VAL A 199 3.65 -5.44 11.62
N ASP A 200 2.98 -6.37 10.96
CA ASP A 200 3.64 -7.42 10.19
C ASP A 200 4.42 -6.88 9.01
N GLY A 201 3.87 -5.90 8.31
CA GLY A 201 4.56 -5.18 7.25
C GLY A 201 5.87 -4.58 7.76
N TRP A 202 5.86 -3.95 8.93
CA TRP A 202 7.06 -3.40 9.54
C TRP A 202 8.09 -4.45 9.94
N VAL A 203 7.65 -5.57 10.54
CA VAL A 203 8.55 -6.68 10.89
C VAL A 203 9.23 -7.22 9.62
N ALA A 204 8.48 -7.39 8.53
CA ALA A 204 8.99 -7.86 7.25
C ALA A 204 10.02 -6.90 6.62
N VAL A 205 9.77 -5.59 6.70
CA VAL A 205 10.63 -4.54 6.12
C VAL A 205 11.87 -4.29 6.99
N ALA A 206 11.67 -3.96 8.26
CA ALA A 206 12.70 -3.43 9.14
C ALA A 206 13.61 -4.53 9.73
N LYS A 207 13.07 -5.74 9.92
CA LYS A 207 13.72 -6.87 10.62
C LYS A 207 14.49 -6.40 11.86
N PRO A 208 13.82 -5.88 12.90
CA PRO A 208 14.51 -5.36 14.07
C PRO A 208 15.32 -6.47 14.75
N ALA A 209 16.51 -6.14 15.23
CA ALA A 209 17.33 -7.08 15.98
C ALA A 209 16.60 -7.49 17.26
N LEU A 210 16.70 -8.78 17.63
CA LEU A 210 16.08 -9.36 18.83
C LEU A 210 14.54 -9.31 18.85
N TRP A 211 13.88 -9.00 17.72
CA TRP A 211 12.41 -9.01 17.62
C TRP A 211 11.86 -10.44 17.60
N THR A 212 10.90 -10.73 18.48
CA THR A 212 10.29 -12.05 18.61
C THR A 212 8.84 -12.09 18.09
N PRO A 213 8.28 -13.28 17.83
CA PRO A 213 6.84 -13.40 17.54
C PRO A 213 5.93 -12.85 18.64
N ASP A 214 6.37 -12.89 19.91
CA ASP A 214 5.63 -12.34 21.05
C ASP A 214 5.59 -10.81 21.01
N ASP A 215 6.68 -10.15 20.57
CA ASP A 215 6.70 -8.71 20.35
C ASP A 215 5.70 -8.28 19.27
N THR A 216 5.62 -9.04 18.17
CA THR A 216 4.61 -8.82 17.13
C THR A 216 3.20 -8.94 17.72
N THR A 217 2.94 -10.01 18.48
CA THR A 217 1.62 -10.26 19.09
C THR A 217 1.22 -9.13 20.05
N ARG A 218 2.16 -8.70 20.90
CA ARG A 218 1.97 -7.58 21.83
C ARG A 218 1.68 -6.26 21.09
N LEU A 219 2.48 -5.93 20.07
CA LEU A 219 2.29 -4.67 19.33
C LEU A 219 0.99 -4.68 18.53
N ARG A 220 0.59 -5.80 17.93
CA ARG A 220 -0.73 -5.93 17.29
C ARG A 220 -1.86 -5.61 18.28
N ALA A 221 -1.80 -6.15 19.49
CA ALA A 221 -2.80 -5.89 20.52
C ALA A 221 -2.87 -4.42 20.96
N LEU A 222 -1.81 -3.63 20.79
CA LEU A 222 -1.77 -2.19 21.11
C LEU A 222 -2.22 -1.28 19.96
N VAL A 223 -2.16 -1.78 18.71
CA VAL A 223 -2.56 -1.01 17.51
C VAL A 223 -4.06 -1.22 17.20
N VAL A 224 -4.65 -2.32 17.65
CA VAL A 224 -6.09 -2.64 17.54
C VAL A 224 -7.05 -1.83 18.48
N PRO A 225 -6.70 -1.30 19.67
CA PRO A 225 -7.71 -0.89 20.67
C PRO A 225 -8.50 0.41 20.49
N LEU A 226 -8.51 1.11 19.35
CA LEU A 226 -9.24 2.41 19.29
C LEU A 226 -10.65 2.37 18.66
N ASP A 227 -11.16 1.21 18.24
CA ASP A 227 -12.42 1.15 17.46
C ASP A 227 -13.60 0.44 18.15
N GLU A 228 -13.54 0.13 19.44
CA GLU A 228 -14.74 -0.29 20.20
C GLU A 228 -15.06 0.71 21.32
N SER A 229 -15.73 1.81 20.94
CA SER A 229 -16.63 2.51 21.86
C SER A 229 -18.02 1.85 21.74
N PRO A 230 -18.54 1.19 22.78
CA PRO A 230 -19.89 0.65 22.74
C PRO A 230 -20.92 1.79 22.85
N GLY A 231 -21.77 1.92 21.84
CA GLY A 231 -23.10 2.56 21.91
C GLY A 231 -23.12 4.08 21.81
#